data_AF-A0A9D4FLV9-F1
#
_entry.id   AF-A0A9D4FLV9-F1
#
_cell.length_a   1.000
_cell.length_b   1.000
_cell.length_c   1.000
_cell.angle_alpha   90.00
_cell.angle_beta   90.00
_cell.angle_gamma   90.00
#
_symmetry.space_group_name_H-M   'P 1'
#
loop_
_entity.id
_entity.type
_entity.pdbx_description
1 polymer ?
#
loop_
_entity_poly.entity_id
_entity_poly.type
_entity_poly.pdbx_seq_one_letter_code
_entity_poly.pdbx_strand_id
1 'polypeptide(L)'
;MHIDNICDVFNYVSDYPCVISGNTVLLMDPQRPKDEVNATLKINEIHEIEGIDTSDILRAVGGKYGFDETVIKNGYFRGTMFWFPLRENASSISENLYNISKVEQLFGSLHAESSSILIFLKSLMCLHLLKMTPSGYEDHVLIVQIQDEEEIRLKRKSFFSCFKSASLKNDVACVFKMTIKETTHESTQFTQWLVITYYIVNNASNDFRRLIQSPKLGLSPCVGVAAKMQPLSAVEGHIFCFLPSSKGRNKTYRLTFSCQWFLRSKPEQTPFEVGN
;
A
#
# COMPACT_ATOMS: atom_id res chain seq x y z
N MET A 1 4.65 -19.93 -6.15
CA MET A 1 3.56 -19.72 -5.18
C MET A 1 2.64 -18.67 -5.78
N HIS A 2 1.43 -19.10 -6.16
CA HIS A 2 0.39 -18.24 -6.74
C HIS A 2 -0.33 -17.55 -5.58
N ILE A 3 -0.25 -16.22 -5.53
CA ILE A 3 -1.07 -15.39 -4.64
C ILE A 3 -2.18 -14.88 -5.56
N ASP A 4 -3.32 -15.55 -5.55
CA ASP A 4 -4.44 -15.28 -6.46
C ASP A 4 -5.57 -14.48 -5.76
N ASN A 5 -5.61 -14.43 -4.42
CA ASN A 5 -6.47 -13.49 -3.68
C ASN A 5 -5.84 -12.94 -2.37
N ILE A 6 -6.57 -12.03 -1.69
CA ILE A 6 -6.15 -11.42 -0.41
C ILE A 6 -6.08 -12.42 0.75
N CYS A 7 -6.91 -13.47 0.72
CA CYS A 7 -6.87 -14.58 1.67
C CYS A 7 -5.56 -15.37 1.56
N ASP A 8 -4.96 -15.51 0.37
CA ASP A 8 -3.65 -16.18 0.23
C ASP A 8 -2.53 -15.42 0.96
N VAL A 9 -2.62 -14.09 1.00
CA VAL A 9 -1.69 -13.25 1.76
C VAL A 9 -1.90 -13.44 3.26
N PHE A 10 -3.16 -13.51 3.70
CA PHE A 10 -3.50 -13.72 5.11
C PHE A 10 -3.11 -15.12 5.60
N ASN A 11 -3.36 -16.13 4.77
CA ASN A 11 -3.05 -17.53 5.01
C ASN A 11 -1.54 -17.82 5.09
N TYR A 12 -0.70 -16.90 4.60
CA TYR A 12 0.74 -17.02 4.76
C TYR A 12 1.16 -16.92 6.23
N VAL A 13 0.50 -16.05 7.02
CA VAL A 13 0.91 -15.70 8.39
C VAL A 13 -0.03 -16.31 9.45
N SER A 14 -1.31 -16.45 9.13
CA SER A 14 -2.36 -16.88 10.06
C SER A 14 -3.26 -17.94 9.44
N ASP A 15 -3.83 -18.83 10.26
CA ASP A 15 -4.86 -19.77 9.82
C ASP A 15 -6.28 -19.21 9.93
N TYR A 16 -6.49 -18.24 10.83
CA TYR A 16 -7.81 -17.69 11.16
C TYR A 16 -7.78 -16.16 11.14
N PRO A 17 -7.50 -15.53 9.97
CA PRO A 17 -7.49 -14.09 9.87
C PRO A 17 -8.89 -13.52 10.10
N CYS A 18 -8.94 -12.38 10.79
CA CYS A 18 -10.19 -11.71 11.15
C CYS A 18 -10.17 -10.25 10.70
N VAL A 19 -11.32 -9.75 10.22
CA VAL A 19 -11.51 -8.35 9.83
C VAL A 19 -12.65 -7.76 10.63
N ILE A 20 -12.38 -6.68 11.33
CA ILE A 20 -13.37 -5.95 12.14
C ILE A 20 -13.60 -4.59 11.50
N SER A 21 -14.83 -4.31 11.06
CA SER A 21 -15.17 -3.05 10.39
C SER A 21 -16.62 -2.67 10.62
N GLY A 22 -16.86 -1.44 11.07
CA GLY A 22 -18.21 -1.01 11.43
C GLY A 22 -18.80 -1.89 12.53
N ASN A 23 -19.98 -2.45 12.30
CA ASN A 23 -20.65 -3.37 13.21
C ASN A 23 -20.31 -4.85 12.98
N THR A 24 -19.42 -5.15 12.03
CA THR A 24 -19.24 -6.50 11.49
C THR A 24 -17.85 -7.04 11.83
N VAL A 25 -17.80 -8.34 12.15
CA VAL A 25 -16.59 -9.13 12.26
C VAL A 25 -16.66 -10.25 11.24
N LEU A 26 -15.66 -10.33 10.36
CA LEU A 26 -15.50 -11.39 9.38
C LEU A 26 -14.32 -12.27 9.81
N LEU A 27 -14.62 -13.49 10.24
CA LEU A 27 -13.63 -14.54 10.44
C LEU A 27 -13.50 -15.34 9.15
N MET A 28 -12.27 -15.63 8.73
CA MET A 28 -12.02 -16.57 7.64
C MET A 28 -11.31 -17.79 8.20
N ASP A 29 -11.84 -18.97 7.88
CA ASP A 29 -11.28 -20.26 8.26
C ASP A 29 -11.21 -21.14 7.01
N PRO A 30 -10.07 -21.13 6.28
CA PRO A 30 -9.94 -21.88 5.04
C PRO A 30 -9.91 -23.40 5.25
N GLN A 31 -9.83 -23.88 6.50
CA GLN A 31 -9.78 -25.30 6.82
C GLN A 31 -11.17 -25.91 6.95
N ARG A 32 -12.20 -25.08 7.13
CA ARG A 32 -13.60 -25.49 7.11
C ARG A 32 -14.07 -25.92 5.71
N PRO A 33 -15.16 -26.69 5.61
CA PRO A 33 -15.80 -27.00 4.35
C PRO A 33 -16.11 -25.73 3.54
N LYS A 34 -16.15 -25.84 2.22
CA LYS A 34 -16.28 -24.69 1.30
C LYS A 34 -17.43 -23.73 1.61
N ASP A 35 -18.52 -24.26 2.17
CA ASP A 35 -19.73 -23.49 2.50
C ASP A 35 -19.64 -22.79 3.86
N GLU A 36 -18.58 -23.03 4.63
CA GLU A 36 -18.35 -22.53 6.00
C GLU A 36 -16.97 -21.86 6.16
N VAL A 37 -16.31 -21.51 5.04
CA VAL A 37 -14.96 -20.92 5.03
C VAL A 37 -14.88 -19.53 5.65
N ASN A 38 -16.02 -18.92 5.92
CA ASN A 38 -16.10 -17.67 6.65
C ASN A 38 -17.30 -17.66 7.58
N ALA A 39 -17.16 -16.93 8.68
CA ALA A 39 -18.23 -16.62 9.59
C ALA A 39 -18.31 -15.10 9.73
N THR A 40 -19.54 -14.58 9.67
CA THR A 40 -19.79 -13.15 9.90
C THR A 40 -20.60 -13.01 11.17
N LEU A 41 -20.07 -12.24 12.12
CA LEU A 41 -20.69 -11.97 13.40
C LEU A 41 -20.86 -10.46 13.59
N LYS A 42 -21.69 -10.05 14.55
CA LYS A 42 -21.65 -8.67 15.02
C LYS A 42 -20.47 -8.47 15.95
N ILE A 43 -19.94 -7.26 16.00
CA ILE A 43 -18.79 -6.94 16.86
C ILE A 43 -19.05 -7.14 18.36
N ASN A 44 -20.30 -7.01 18.83
CA ASN A 44 -20.65 -7.31 20.22
C ASN A 44 -20.64 -8.82 20.51
N GLU A 45 -20.65 -9.67 19.49
CA GLU A 45 -20.58 -11.14 19.55
C GLU A 45 -19.14 -11.64 19.30
N ILE A 46 -18.13 -10.75 19.22
CA ILE A 46 -16.74 -11.12 18.91
C ILE A 46 -16.14 -12.15 19.88
N HIS A 47 -16.63 -12.19 21.11
CA HIS A 47 -16.23 -13.14 22.14
C HIS A 47 -16.69 -14.58 21.87
N GLU A 48 -17.62 -14.78 20.95
CA GLU A 48 -18.09 -16.10 20.52
C GLU A 48 -17.18 -16.73 19.45
N ILE A 49 -16.19 -15.98 18.96
CA ILE A 49 -15.28 -16.45 17.91
C ILE A 49 -14.23 -17.40 18.49
N GLU A 50 -14.33 -18.67 18.10
CA GLU A 50 -13.33 -19.67 18.43
C GLU A 50 -11.95 -19.32 17.82
N GLY A 51 -10.89 -19.44 18.62
CA GLY A 51 -9.52 -19.14 18.19
C GLY A 51 -9.13 -17.66 18.27
N ILE A 52 -10.03 -16.76 18.67
CA ILE A 52 -9.71 -15.35 18.93
C ILE A 52 -9.96 -15.01 20.39
N ASP A 53 -8.89 -14.69 21.11
CA ASP A 53 -9.02 -14.10 22.44
C ASP A 53 -9.28 -12.58 22.32
N THR A 54 -10.50 -12.16 22.66
CA THR A 54 -10.87 -10.75 22.65
C THR A 54 -10.01 -9.93 23.62
N SER A 55 -9.54 -10.53 24.72
CA SER A 55 -8.66 -9.87 25.68
C SER A 55 -7.28 -9.59 25.07
N ASP A 56 -6.78 -10.45 24.17
CA ASP A 56 -5.55 -10.22 23.43
C ASP A 56 -5.67 -9.03 22.47
N ILE A 57 -6.80 -8.94 21.76
CA ILE A 57 -7.10 -7.78 20.91
C ILE A 57 -7.15 -6.51 21.75
N LEU A 58 -7.92 -6.51 22.84
CA LEU A 58 -8.04 -5.34 23.72
C LEU A 58 -6.69 -4.96 24.36
N ARG A 59 -5.84 -5.92 24.69
CA ARG A 59 -4.48 -5.65 25.17
C ARG A 59 -3.60 -5.03 24.07
N ALA A 60 -3.73 -5.52 22.83
CA ALA A 60 -2.88 -5.14 21.69
C ALA A 60 -3.33 -3.88 20.93
N VAL A 61 -4.57 -3.43 21.09
CA VAL A 61 -5.06 -2.20 20.44
C VAL A 61 -6.01 -1.35 21.29
N GLY A 62 -6.39 -1.81 22.48
CA GLY A 62 -7.34 -1.10 23.36
C GLY A 62 -6.88 0.31 23.71
N GLY A 63 -7.75 1.28 23.49
CA GLY A 63 -7.46 2.71 23.69
C GLY A 63 -6.61 3.33 22.58
N LYS A 64 -6.25 2.56 21.55
CA LYS A 64 -5.54 3.06 20.35
C LYS A 64 -6.45 2.97 19.13
N TYR A 65 -6.23 3.88 18.18
CA TYR A 65 -6.95 3.91 16.89
C TYR A 65 -8.49 3.87 16.99
N GLY A 66 -9.04 4.31 18.12
CA GLY A 66 -10.48 4.31 18.38
C GLY A 66 -11.08 2.92 18.58
N PHE A 67 -10.30 1.92 18.98
CA PHE A 67 -10.78 0.60 19.37
C PHE A 67 -10.59 0.37 20.87
N ASP A 68 -11.67 0.04 21.57
CA ASP A 68 -11.67 -0.26 23.02
C ASP A 68 -12.88 -1.12 23.40
N GLU A 69 -13.05 -1.41 24.69
CA GLU A 69 -14.19 -2.19 25.19
C GLU A 69 -15.55 -1.53 24.89
N THR A 70 -15.61 -0.20 24.83
CA THR A 70 -16.85 0.53 24.56
C THR A 70 -17.30 0.32 23.11
N VAL A 71 -16.36 0.17 22.18
CA VAL A 71 -16.65 -0.17 20.77
C VAL A 71 -17.33 -1.54 20.65
N ILE A 72 -16.83 -2.54 21.39
CA ILE A 72 -17.41 -3.87 21.42
C ILE A 72 -18.81 -3.81 22.04
N LYS A 73 -18.96 -3.14 23.19
CA LYS A 73 -20.24 -3.00 23.90
C LYS A 73 -21.29 -2.24 23.08
N ASN A 74 -20.90 -1.17 22.40
CA ASN A 74 -21.79 -0.35 21.59
C ASN A 74 -22.10 -0.96 20.21
N GLY A 75 -21.38 -2.01 19.82
CA GLY A 75 -21.65 -2.73 18.57
C GLY A 75 -21.17 -2.00 17.30
N TYR A 76 -20.25 -1.03 17.39
CA TYR A 76 -19.78 -0.28 16.23
C TYR A 76 -18.36 0.27 16.37
N PHE A 77 -17.48 -0.13 15.44
CA PHE A 77 -16.12 0.39 15.28
C PHE A 77 -16.04 1.35 14.09
N ARG A 78 -15.65 2.61 14.35
CA ARG A 78 -15.42 3.62 13.29
C ARG A 78 -14.03 3.47 12.66
N GLY A 79 -13.77 2.30 12.10
CA GLY A 79 -12.49 1.97 11.48
C GLY A 79 -12.54 0.63 10.78
N THR A 80 -11.37 0.13 10.39
CA THR A 80 -11.19 -1.24 9.91
C THR A 80 -9.91 -1.78 10.51
N MET A 81 -10.00 -2.94 11.14
CA MET A 81 -8.88 -3.63 11.76
C MET A 81 -8.76 -5.01 11.14
N PHE A 82 -7.53 -5.39 10.82
CA PHE A 82 -7.20 -6.74 10.42
C PHE A 82 -6.41 -7.38 11.56
N TRP A 83 -6.90 -8.51 12.05
CA TRP A 83 -6.29 -9.27 13.13
C TRP A 83 -5.78 -10.60 12.59
N PHE A 84 -4.48 -10.84 12.75
CA PHE A 84 -3.78 -12.02 12.23
C PHE A 84 -3.07 -12.74 13.38
N PRO A 85 -3.74 -13.67 14.08
CA PRO A 85 -3.06 -14.55 15.03
C PRO A 85 -1.92 -15.29 14.32
N LEU A 86 -0.69 -15.18 14.84
CA LEU A 86 0.48 -15.80 14.21
C LEU A 86 0.39 -17.32 14.32
N ARG A 87 0.78 -18.04 13.26
CA ARG A 87 0.81 -19.50 13.26
C ARG A 87 1.92 -20.04 14.16
N GLU A 88 1.54 -20.64 15.28
CA GLU A 88 2.46 -21.29 16.23
C GLU A 88 2.64 -22.79 15.97
N ASN A 89 1.60 -23.45 15.42
CA ASN A 89 1.61 -24.87 15.08
C ASN A 89 1.38 -25.07 13.59
N ALA A 90 1.95 -26.14 13.01
CA ALA A 90 1.71 -26.46 11.61
C ALA A 90 0.23 -26.79 11.39
N SER A 91 -0.31 -26.36 10.26
CA SER A 91 -1.71 -26.61 9.89
C SER A 91 -1.80 -27.23 8.49
N SER A 92 -3.01 -27.62 8.09
CA SER A 92 -3.28 -28.08 6.73
C SER A 92 -3.03 -27.00 5.66
N ILE A 93 -3.03 -25.72 6.06
CA ILE A 93 -2.77 -24.57 5.17
C ILE A 93 -1.26 -24.40 4.94
N SER A 94 -0.45 -24.49 5.99
CA SER A 94 0.99 -24.24 5.91
C SER A 94 1.75 -24.79 7.11
N GLU A 95 2.95 -25.31 6.85
CA GLU A 95 3.93 -25.68 7.88
C GLU A 95 4.77 -24.46 8.33
N ASN A 96 4.59 -23.29 7.70
CA ASN A 96 5.39 -22.10 8.00
C ASN A 96 4.92 -21.43 9.30
N LEU A 97 5.67 -21.68 10.37
CA LEU A 97 5.47 -21.06 11.68
C LEU A 97 6.01 -19.63 11.74
N TYR A 98 5.37 -18.77 12.51
CA TYR A 98 5.78 -17.39 12.71
C TYR A 98 6.27 -17.15 14.14
N ASN A 99 7.58 -17.00 14.30
CA ASN A 99 8.19 -16.57 15.55
C ASN A 99 8.54 -15.08 15.50
N ILE A 100 8.97 -14.54 16.65
CA ILE A 100 9.35 -13.13 16.79
C ILE A 100 10.41 -12.73 15.75
N SER A 101 11.42 -13.57 15.52
CA SER A 101 12.49 -13.27 14.55
C SER A 101 11.97 -13.11 13.12
N LYS A 102 11.02 -13.95 12.67
CA LYS A 102 10.40 -13.80 11.34
C LYS A 102 9.58 -12.51 11.22
N VAL A 103 8.87 -12.12 12.29
CA VAL A 103 8.14 -10.85 12.31
C VAL A 103 9.11 -9.67 12.25
N GLU A 104 10.22 -9.72 12.97
CA GLU A 104 11.27 -8.70 12.91
C GLU A 104 11.92 -8.61 11.52
N GLN A 105 12.10 -9.74 10.82
CA GLN A 105 12.53 -9.74 9.41
C GLN A 105 11.51 -9.07 8.48
N LEU A 106 10.21 -9.28 8.69
CA LEU A 106 9.16 -8.57 7.94
C LEU A 106 9.23 -7.06 8.20
N PHE A 107 9.43 -6.66 9.46
CA PHE A 107 9.57 -5.24 9.82
C PHE A 107 10.83 -4.62 9.21
N GLY A 108 11.95 -5.34 9.21
CA GLY A 108 13.17 -4.91 8.53
C GLY A 108 12.98 -4.76 7.02
N SER A 109 12.24 -5.67 6.39
CA SER A 109 11.90 -5.58 4.96
C SER A 109 10.98 -4.39 4.67
N LEU A 110 10.02 -4.12 5.55
CA LEU A 110 9.15 -2.94 5.45
C LEU A 110 9.94 -1.64 5.60
N HIS A 111 10.87 -1.58 6.55
CA HIS A 111 11.77 -0.45 6.75
C HIS A 111 12.76 -0.26 5.59
N ALA A 112 13.19 -1.32 4.92
CA ALA A 112 14.05 -1.17 3.74
C ALA A 112 13.33 -0.45 2.58
N GLU A 113 12.00 -0.61 2.49
CA GLU A 113 11.16 -0.05 1.42
C GLU A 113 10.40 1.23 1.83
N SER A 114 10.51 1.66 3.09
CA SER A 114 9.68 2.74 3.66
C SER A 114 9.83 4.07 2.94
N SER A 115 11.02 4.38 2.44
CA SER A 115 11.27 5.61 1.70
C SER A 115 10.43 5.72 0.41
N SER A 116 9.90 4.62 -0.12
CA SER A 116 9.13 4.60 -1.37
C SER A 116 7.67 4.12 -1.22
N ILE A 117 7.33 3.51 -0.08
CA ILE A 117 6.07 2.76 0.11
C ILE A 117 4.81 3.60 -0.12
N LEU A 118 4.85 4.90 0.21
CA LEU A 118 3.67 5.78 0.11
C LEU A 118 3.51 6.45 -1.25
N ILE A 119 4.49 6.38 -2.15
CA ILE A 119 4.58 7.27 -3.34
C ILE A 119 3.34 7.13 -4.23
N PHE A 120 2.96 5.90 -4.57
CA PHE A 120 1.89 5.60 -5.52
C PHE A 120 0.57 5.19 -4.88
N LEU A 121 0.50 5.20 -3.55
CA LEU A 121 -0.76 4.98 -2.84
C LEU A 121 -1.71 6.15 -3.10
N LYS A 122 -3.00 5.90 -3.30
CA LYS A 122 -3.93 6.96 -3.71
C LYS A 122 -4.40 7.83 -2.53
N SER A 123 -4.61 7.19 -1.38
CA SER A 123 -5.27 7.82 -0.23
C SER A 123 -4.42 7.79 1.04
N LEU A 124 -3.46 6.88 1.13
CA LEU A 124 -2.58 6.77 2.30
C LEU A 124 -1.51 7.85 2.25
N MET A 125 -1.35 8.54 3.39
CA MET A 125 -0.41 9.65 3.59
C MET A 125 0.55 9.38 4.75
N CYS A 126 0.19 8.45 5.63
CA CYS A 126 1.00 8.02 6.74
C CYS A 126 0.91 6.50 6.92
N LEU A 127 1.97 5.92 7.48
CA LEU A 127 2.06 4.53 7.91
C LEU A 127 2.82 4.48 9.22
N HIS A 128 2.25 3.81 10.21
CA HIS A 128 2.85 3.66 11.54
C HIS A 128 3.07 2.18 11.81
N LEU A 129 4.28 1.84 12.25
CA LEU A 129 4.66 0.54 12.76
C LEU A 129 4.90 0.65 14.26
N LEU A 130 4.26 -0.23 15.01
CA LEU A 130 4.31 -0.29 16.46
C LEU A 130 4.67 -1.71 16.89
N LYS A 131 5.35 -1.85 18.03
CA LYS A 131 5.63 -3.13 18.67
C LYS A 131 5.13 -3.08 20.11
N MET A 132 4.37 -4.09 20.52
CA MET A 132 3.98 -4.26 21.91
C MET A 132 4.94 -5.23 22.58
N THR A 133 5.46 -4.85 23.74
CA THR A 133 6.34 -5.69 24.57
C THR A 133 5.71 -5.89 25.95
N PRO A 134 6.21 -6.82 26.78
CA PRO A 134 5.70 -6.97 28.15
C PRO A 134 5.81 -5.71 29.00
N SER A 135 6.73 -4.79 28.68
CA SER A 135 6.87 -3.48 29.33
C SER A 135 5.95 -2.39 28.78
N GLY A 136 5.10 -2.71 27.79
CA GLY A 136 4.22 -1.77 27.09
C GLY A 136 4.61 -1.58 25.64
N TYR A 137 3.99 -0.59 24.99
CA TYR A 137 4.28 -0.29 23.60
C TYR A 137 5.63 0.37 23.44
N GLU A 138 6.41 -0.16 22.53
CA GLU A 138 7.49 0.57 21.88
C GLU A 138 6.83 1.46 20.82
N ASP A 139 6.52 2.69 21.24
CA ASP A 139 5.89 3.68 20.36
C ASP A 139 6.90 4.15 19.30
N HIS A 140 6.55 4.01 18.02
CA HIS A 140 7.31 4.53 16.87
C HIS A 140 8.54 3.71 16.43
N VAL A 141 8.39 2.39 16.32
CA VAL A 141 9.37 1.53 15.60
C VAL A 141 9.69 2.12 14.23
N LEU A 142 8.65 2.54 13.50
CA LEU A 142 8.78 3.30 12.26
C LEU A 142 7.51 4.12 12.01
N ILE A 143 7.68 5.41 11.70
CA ILE A 143 6.62 6.26 11.16
C ILE A 143 7.08 6.73 9.78
N VAL A 144 6.24 6.50 8.76
CA VAL A 144 6.44 7.00 7.41
C VAL A 144 5.34 8.00 7.12
N GLN A 145 5.70 9.22 6.72
CA GLN A 145 4.74 10.30 6.46
C GLN A 145 5.12 11.08 5.20
N ILE A 146 4.12 11.58 4.50
CA ILE A 146 4.30 12.57 3.44
C ILE A 146 4.32 13.96 4.09
N GLN A 147 5.40 14.73 3.91
CA GLN A 147 5.56 16.04 4.57
C GLN A 147 4.49 17.06 4.13
N ASP A 148 4.30 17.23 2.82
CA ASP A 148 3.35 18.19 2.25
C ASP A 148 2.00 17.51 1.94
N GLU A 149 1.40 16.85 2.94
CA GLU A 149 0.24 15.97 2.78
C GLU A 149 -0.90 16.60 1.98
N GLU A 150 -1.29 17.82 2.32
CA GLU A 150 -2.41 18.51 1.66
C GLU A 150 -2.13 18.84 0.19
N GLU A 151 -0.92 19.29 -0.13
CA GLU A 151 -0.51 19.56 -1.52
C GLU A 151 -0.52 18.26 -2.34
N ILE A 152 0.03 17.18 -1.79
CA ILE A 152 0.06 15.88 -2.45
C ILE A 152 -1.36 15.33 -2.61
N ARG A 153 -2.22 15.48 -1.61
CA ARG A 153 -3.64 15.09 -1.66
C ARG A 153 -4.38 15.84 -2.76
N LEU A 154 -4.14 17.14 -2.89
CA LEU A 154 -4.72 17.96 -3.96
C LEU A 154 -4.19 17.55 -5.34
N LYS A 155 -2.88 17.35 -5.50
CA LYS A 155 -2.29 16.88 -6.77
C LYS A 155 -2.85 15.52 -7.19
N ARG A 156 -2.94 14.56 -6.25
CA ARG A 156 -3.58 13.25 -6.49
C ARG A 156 -5.04 13.43 -6.91
N LYS A 157 -5.82 14.22 -6.16
CA LYS A 157 -7.23 14.48 -6.49
C LYS A 157 -7.42 15.14 -7.85
N SER A 158 -6.64 16.17 -8.16
CA SER A 158 -6.71 16.89 -9.44
C SER A 158 -6.33 16.01 -10.61
N PHE A 159 -5.29 15.18 -10.46
CA PHE A 159 -4.94 14.19 -11.46
C PHE A 159 -6.09 13.19 -11.67
N PHE A 160 -6.65 12.63 -10.58
CA PHE A 160 -7.74 11.65 -10.68
C PHE A 160 -9.10 12.23 -11.11
N SER A 161 -9.37 13.51 -10.85
CA SER A 161 -10.62 14.16 -11.25
C SER A 161 -10.69 14.37 -12.76
N CYS A 162 -9.54 14.59 -13.43
CA CYS A 162 -9.45 14.60 -14.88
C CYS A 162 -9.99 13.32 -15.54
N PHE A 163 -9.95 12.17 -14.84
CA PHE A 163 -10.45 10.89 -15.40
C PHE A 163 -11.94 10.65 -15.21
N LYS A 164 -12.59 11.33 -14.25
CA LYS A 164 -14.02 11.16 -14.00
C LYS A 164 -14.87 11.98 -14.98
N SER A 165 -14.31 13.02 -15.57
CA SER A 165 -14.95 13.69 -16.71
C SER A 165 -14.73 12.83 -17.96
N ALA A 166 -15.81 12.43 -18.61
CA ALA A 166 -15.82 11.53 -19.77
C ALA A 166 -15.18 12.12 -21.07
N SER A 167 -14.17 12.99 -20.94
CA SER A 167 -13.71 13.86 -22.03
C SER A 167 -12.18 14.09 -22.05
N LEU A 168 -11.38 13.14 -21.57
CA LEU A 168 -9.94 13.20 -21.84
C LEU A 168 -9.65 12.85 -23.30
N LYS A 169 -9.40 13.89 -24.10
CA LYS A 169 -9.04 13.78 -25.52
C LYS A 169 -7.54 13.58 -25.74
N ASN A 170 -6.71 13.85 -24.73
CA ASN A 170 -5.26 13.87 -24.81
C ASN A 170 -4.62 13.17 -23.60
N ASP A 171 -3.38 12.75 -23.77
CA ASP A 171 -2.56 12.21 -22.69
C ASP A 171 -2.30 13.27 -21.62
N VAL A 172 -2.19 12.84 -20.36
CA VAL A 172 -2.00 13.73 -19.21
C VAL A 172 -0.81 13.27 -18.39
N ALA A 173 0.14 14.16 -18.17
CA ALA A 173 1.23 13.97 -17.22
C ALA A 173 1.05 14.90 -16.01
N CYS A 174 1.23 14.35 -14.81
CA CYS A 174 1.37 15.13 -13.59
C CYS A 174 2.75 14.84 -13.00
N VAL A 175 3.55 15.91 -12.86
CA VAL A 175 4.89 15.85 -12.30
C VAL A 175 4.92 16.65 -11.02
N PHE A 176 5.42 16.04 -9.95
CA PHE A 176 5.54 16.73 -8.67
C PHE A 176 6.66 16.15 -7.81
N LYS A 177 7.16 16.97 -6.90
CA LYS A 177 8.06 16.53 -5.84
C LYS A 177 7.25 15.98 -4.68
N MET A 178 7.77 14.93 -4.04
CA MET A 178 7.22 14.35 -2.83
C MET A 178 8.37 14.11 -1.85
N THR A 179 8.21 14.56 -0.62
CA THR A 179 9.16 14.26 0.46
C THR A 179 8.54 13.24 1.40
N ILE A 180 9.20 12.09 1.52
CA ILE A 180 8.88 11.06 2.51
C ILE A 180 9.74 11.30 3.74
N LYS A 181 9.09 11.44 4.88
CA LYS A 181 9.70 11.53 6.20
C LYS A 181 9.61 10.18 6.88
N GLU A 182 10.74 9.65 7.32
CA GLU A 182 10.87 8.40 8.04
C GLU A 182 11.37 8.72 9.45
N THR A 183 10.62 8.38 10.48
CA THR A 183 10.98 8.60 11.89
C THR A 183 11.04 7.27 12.61
N THR A 184 12.17 6.99 13.25
CA THR A 184 12.38 5.90 14.21
C THR A 184 12.72 6.50 15.57
N HIS A 185 12.96 5.64 16.57
CA HIS A 185 13.47 6.09 17.87
C HIS A 185 14.81 6.84 17.79
N GLU A 186 15.67 6.46 16.84
CA GLU A 186 17.05 6.93 16.77
C GLU A 186 17.23 8.13 15.84
N SER A 187 16.44 8.21 14.77
CA SER A 187 16.66 9.20 13.74
C SER A 187 15.38 9.60 13.02
N THR A 188 15.45 10.76 12.38
CA THR A 188 14.47 11.16 11.37
C THR A 188 15.20 11.45 10.07
N GLN A 189 14.75 10.82 9.00
CA GLN A 189 15.33 10.92 7.66
C GLN A 189 14.29 11.46 6.69
N PHE A 190 14.77 12.11 5.63
CA PHE A 190 13.93 12.69 4.58
C PHE A 190 14.43 12.21 3.22
N THR A 191 13.52 11.62 2.45
CA THR A 191 13.80 11.20 1.08
C THR A 191 12.94 11.99 0.12
N GLN A 192 13.58 12.72 -0.80
CA GLN A 192 12.90 13.48 -1.85
C GLN A 192 12.80 12.68 -3.14
N TRP A 193 11.60 12.64 -3.70
CA TRP A 193 11.27 11.94 -4.93
C TRP A 193 10.70 12.91 -5.97
N LEU A 194 11.14 12.74 -7.21
CA LEU A 194 10.44 13.28 -8.37
C LEU A 194 9.45 12.22 -8.86
N VAL A 195 8.16 12.51 -8.75
CA VAL A 195 7.08 11.59 -9.11
C VAL A 195 6.43 12.08 -10.40
N ILE A 196 6.32 11.17 -11.35
CA ILE A 196 5.67 11.37 -12.65
C ILE A 196 4.53 10.37 -12.73
N THR A 197 3.30 10.86 -12.80
CA THR A 197 2.14 10.02 -13.10
C THR A 197 1.61 10.39 -14.47
N TYR A 198 1.45 9.39 -15.33
CA TYR A 198 1.10 9.57 -16.73
C TYR A 198 -0.12 8.74 -17.08
N TYR A 199 -1.09 9.36 -17.75
CA TYR A 199 -2.28 8.71 -18.25
C TYR A 199 -2.29 8.73 -19.77
N ILE A 200 -2.40 7.55 -20.37
CA ILE A 200 -2.26 7.34 -21.81
C ILE A 200 -3.65 7.20 -22.44
N VAL A 201 -3.96 8.09 -23.37
CA VAL A 201 -5.18 8.07 -24.20
C VAL A 201 -4.81 7.75 -25.65
N ASN A 202 -3.98 8.60 -26.25
CA ASN A 202 -3.70 8.56 -27.69
C ASN A 202 -2.41 7.81 -28.01
N ASN A 203 -1.37 7.90 -27.17
CA ASN A 203 -0.08 7.27 -27.46
C ASN A 203 0.03 5.80 -27.01
N ALA A 204 -1.09 5.18 -26.64
CA ALA A 204 -1.13 3.77 -26.27
C ALA A 204 -0.86 2.89 -27.49
N SER A 205 0.04 1.91 -27.35
CA SER A 205 0.23 0.86 -28.37
C SER A 205 -1.07 0.10 -28.61
N ASN A 206 -1.22 -0.51 -29.79
CA ASN A 206 -2.42 -1.28 -30.12
C ASN A 206 -2.66 -2.42 -29.10
N ASP A 207 -1.60 -3.05 -28.61
CA ASP A 207 -1.68 -4.06 -27.55
C ASP A 207 -2.19 -3.46 -26.24
N PHE A 208 -1.65 -2.32 -25.82
CA PHE A 208 -2.07 -1.67 -24.58
C PHE A 208 -3.52 -1.19 -24.64
N ARG A 209 -3.97 -0.63 -25.78
CA ARG A 209 -5.37 -0.25 -25.99
C ARG A 209 -6.31 -1.45 -25.88
N ARG A 210 -5.94 -2.60 -26.45
CA ARG A 210 -6.72 -3.84 -26.31
C ARG A 210 -6.83 -4.29 -24.86
N LEU A 211 -5.78 -4.14 -24.05
CA LEU A 211 -5.80 -4.49 -22.63
C LEU A 211 -6.67 -3.52 -21.80
N ILE A 212 -6.62 -2.23 -22.10
CA ILE A 212 -7.49 -1.21 -21.48
C ILE A 212 -8.97 -1.49 -21.79
N GLN A 213 -9.28 -1.74 -23.06
CA GLN A 213 -10.64 -1.94 -23.55
C GLN A 213 -11.19 -3.36 -23.27
N SER A 214 -10.33 -4.29 -22.86
CA SER A 214 -10.74 -5.66 -22.57
C SER A 214 -11.69 -5.68 -21.37
N PRO A 215 -12.94 -6.14 -21.52
CA PRO A 215 -13.88 -6.22 -20.40
C PRO A 215 -13.43 -7.23 -19.32
N LYS A 216 -12.49 -8.12 -19.65
CA LYS A 216 -11.90 -9.08 -18.69
C LYS A 216 -10.74 -8.49 -17.88
N LEU A 217 -10.01 -7.51 -18.43
CA LEU A 217 -8.79 -6.98 -17.81
C LEU A 217 -8.97 -5.55 -17.30
N GLY A 218 -9.69 -4.72 -18.05
CA GLY A 218 -10.07 -3.35 -17.66
C GLY A 218 -8.89 -2.56 -17.10
N LEU A 219 -7.71 -2.65 -17.73
CA LEU A 219 -6.51 -2.01 -17.18
C LEU A 219 -6.69 -0.50 -17.10
N SER A 220 -6.29 0.08 -15.97
CA SER A 220 -6.20 1.54 -15.83
C SER A 220 -5.06 2.05 -16.75
N PRO A 221 -5.30 3.00 -17.67
CA PRO A 221 -4.26 3.57 -18.56
C PRO A 221 -3.21 4.44 -17.86
N CYS A 222 -2.95 4.20 -16.57
CA CYS A 222 -2.13 5.04 -15.72
C CYS A 222 -0.79 4.36 -15.42
N VAL A 223 0.31 5.07 -15.64
CA VAL A 223 1.68 4.65 -15.34
C VAL A 223 2.30 5.63 -14.34
N GLY A 224 3.04 5.10 -13.37
CA GLY A 224 3.76 5.90 -12.37
C GLY A 224 5.25 5.61 -12.39
N VAL A 225 6.07 6.65 -12.39
CA VAL A 225 7.53 6.58 -12.28
C VAL A 225 7.99 7.52 -11.18
N ALA A 226 8.85 7.02 -10.28
CA ALA A 226 9.48 7.84 -9.25
C ALA A 226 11.00 7.68 -9.30
N ALA A 227 11.70 8.80 -9.18
CA ALA A 227 13.16 8.84 -9.11
C ALA A 227 13.60 9.55 -7.84
N LYS A 228 14.52 8.93 -7.11
CA LYS A 228 15.11 9.54 -5.91
C LYS A 228 15.99 10.71 -6.33
N MET A 229 15.81 11.88 -5.70
CA MET A 229 16.53 13.09 -6.12
C MET A 229 17.98 13.14 -5.64
N GLN A 230 18.33 12.37 -4.61
CA GLN A 230 19.68 12.32 -4.03
C GLN A 230 20.01 10.91 -3.51
N PRO A 231 21.28 10.47 -3.59
CA PRO A 231 22.42 11.16 -4.18
C PRO A 231 22.41 11.09 -5.72
N LEU A 232 22.87 12.17 -6.38
CA LEU A 232 22.91 12.28 -7.85
C LEU A 232 23.93 11.33 -8.52
N SER A 233 24.76 10.63 -7.72
CA SER A 233 25.79 9.70 -8.19
C SER A 233 25.21 8.38 -8.75
N ALA A 234 23.95 8.07 -8.44
CA ALA A 234 23.20 6.98 -9.04
C ALA A 234 21.70 7.31 -9.02
N VAL A 235 21.10 7.50 -10.19
CA VAL A 235 19.63 7.69 -10.29
C VAL A 235 18.99 6.31 -10.15
N GLU A 236 18.61 5.96 -8.92
CA GLU A 236 17.74 4.80 -8.66
C GLU A 236 16.28 5.24 -8.83
N GLY A 237 15.57 4.55 -9.73
CA GLY A 237 14.18 4.80 -10.05
C GLY A 237 13.34 3.54 -9.87
N HIS A 238 12.10 3.73 -9.46
CA HIS A 238 11.12 2.65 -9.31
C HIS A 238 9.94 2.90 -10.25
N ILE A 239 9.56 1.86 -10.98
CA ILE A 239 8.34 1.85 -11.79
C ILE A 239 7.28 1.07 -11.02
N PHE A 240 6.15 1.73 -10.75
CA PHE A 240 5.02 1.10 -10.10
C PHE A 240 3.88 0.96 -11.10
N CYS A 241 3.42 -0.27 -11.31
CA CYS A 241 2.34 -0.56 -12.23
C CYS A 241 1.19 -1.23 -11.48
N PHE A 242 0.05 -0.54 -11.41
CA PHE A 242 -1.21 -1.13 -10.96
C PHE A 242 -1.87 -1.86 -12.14
N LEU A 243 -1.33 -3.01 -12.52
CA LEU A 243 -2.06 -3.91 -13.42
C LEU A 243 -3.19 -4.56 -12.61
N PRO A 244 -4.45 -4.51 -13.06
CA PRO A 244 -5.41 -5.53 -12.70
C PRO A 244 -4.77 -6.90 -12.89
N SER A 245 -4.56 -7.61 -11.79
CA SER A 245 -3.99 -8.94 -11.78
C SER A 245 -4.95 -9.87 -12.53
N SER A 246 -4.76 -10.03 -13.83
CA SER A 246 -5.08 -11.29 -14.47
C SER A 246 -3.82 -12.14 -14.40
N LYS A 247 -3.82 -13.02 -13.39
CA LYS A 247 -2.81 -14.06 -13.15
C LYS A 247 -1.48 -13.53 -12.62
N GLY A 248 -1.41 -13.54 -11.29
CA GLY A 248 -0.26 -13.95 -10.49
C GLY A 248 1.10 -13.59 -11.05
N ARG A 249 1.53 -12.35 -10.75
CA ARG A 249 2.92 -11.97 -10.45
C ARG A 249 2.97 -10.45 -10.26
N ASN A 250 3.02 -9.99 -9.01
CA ASN A 250 3.60 -8.68 -8.72
C ASN A 250 5.09 -8.78 -9.10
N LYS A 251 5.47 -8.22 -10.25
CA LYS A 251 6.87 -8.09 -10.62
C LYS A 251 7.29 -6.66 -10.32
N THR A 252 8.08 -6.51 -9.26
CA THR A 252 8.93 -5.33 -9.11
C THR A 252 10.08 -5.49 -10.08
N TYR A 253 10.09 -4.71 -11.15
CA TYR A 253 11.23 -4.65 -12.06
C TYR A 253 12.18 -3.57 -11.53
N ARG A 254 13.31 -3.97 -10.95
CA ARG A 254 14.43 -3.06 -10.69
C ARG A 254 15.15 -2.85 -12.01
N LEU A 255 14.77 -1.82 -12.74
CA LEU A 255 15.47 -1.42 -13.96
C LEU A 255 16.47 -0.31 -13.57
N THR A 256 17.75 -0.66 -13.57
CA THR A 256 18.83 0.32 -13.48
C THR A 256 18.90 1.04 -14.83
N PHE A 257 18.39 2.26 -14.92
CA PHE A 257 18.53 3.07 -16.12
C PHE A 257 19.75 4.00 -15.97
N SER A 258 20.64 3.97 -16.96
CA SER A 258 21.64 5.04 -17.13
C SER A 258 20.95 6.26 -17.72
N CYS A 259 20.70 7.27 -16.90
CA CYS A 259 20.09 8.55 -17.27
C CYS A 259 21.04 9.44 -18.10
N GLN A 260 21.47 8.99 -19.29
CA GLN A 260 22.07 9.91 -20.28
C GLN A 260 21.03 10.50 -21.25
N TRP A 261 19.85 9.90 -21.37
CA TRP A 261 18.83 10.35 -22.33
C TRP A 261 17.75 11.28 -21.76
N PHE A 262 17.46 11.22 -20.46
CA PHE A 262 16.38 12.02 -19.83
C PHE A 262 16.75 13.49 -19.53
N LEU A 263 18.04 13.86 -19.65
CA LEU A 263 18.52 15.24 -19.41
C LEU A 263 18.72 16.06 -20.70
N ARG A 264 18.46 15.51 -21.88
CA ARG A 264 18.48 16.26 -23.15
C ARG A 264 17.06 16.65 -23.58
N SER A 265 16.47 17.56 -22.84
CA SER A 265 15.39 18.40 -23.34
C SER A 265 15.51 19.80 -22.73
N LYS A 266 16.57 20.52 -23.12
CA LYS A 266 16.53 21.98 -23.19
C LYS A 266 15.85 22.33 -24.53
N PRO A 267 14.85 23.22 -24.57
CA PRO A 267 14.60 23.97 -25.80
C PRO A 267 15.72 25.01 -25.95
N GLU A 268 16.47 24.90 -27.04
CA GLU A 268 17.30 25.99 -27.54
C GLU A 268 16.43 27.24 -27.72
N GLN A 269 16.82 28.32 -27.06
CA GLN A 269 16.30 29.65 -27.37
C GLN A 269 16.90 30.07 -28.72
N THR A 270 16.07 30.11 -29.76
CA THR A 270 16.41 30.84 -30.99
C THR A 270 16.39 32.35 -30.71
N PRO A 271 17.44 33.11 -31.04
CA PRO A 271 17.46 34.55 -30.86
C PRO A 271 16.51 35.23 -31.86
N PHE A 272 15.74 36.20 -31.37
CA PHE A 272 15.02 37.15 -32.21
C PHE A 272 16.03 38.02 -32.98
N GLU A 273 16.06 37.88 -34.30
CA GLU A 273 16.61 38.89 -35.19
C GLU A 273 15.59 40.03 -35.32
N VAL A 274 15.99 41.24 -34.90
CA VAL A 274 15.31 42.48 -35.26
C VAL A 274 16.01 43.01 -36.50
N GLY A 275 15.37 42.86 -37.66
CA GLY A 275 15.77 43.51 -38.89
C GLY A 275 15.33 44.97 -38.90
N ASN A 276 16.25 45.84 -39.35
CA ASN A 276 16.10 47.28 -39.54
C ASN A 276 14.90 47.68 -40.41
#